data_AF-R3I9Q9-F1
#
_entry.id   AF-R3I9Q9-F1
#
_cell.length_a   1.000
_cell.length_b   1.000
_cell.length_c   1.000
_cell.angle_alpha   90.00
_cell.angle_beta   90.00
_cell.angle_gamma   90.00
#
_symmetry.space_group_name_H-M   'P 1'
#
loop_
_entity.id
_entity.type
_entity.pdbx_description
1 polymer ?
#
loop_
_entity_poly.entity_id
_entity_poly.type
_entity_poly.pdbx_seq_one_letter_code
_entity_poly.pdbx_strand_id
1 'polypeptide(L)'
;MKFDYEKEPSRDILCIDCKSFYASVECAERGLDPLKTMLVVMSNAENAGGLVLSASPMAKKVLGVSNVTRKNQVPAHPDLYVVPPRMNLYMKKNQEINNLYKKFVADEDHSVFSVDESFLDVTASLSYFHCETAYKMARIIQRVVYNHVGIYVTVGIGDNPLLAKLALDNGAKHSPDFIAEWRYDRVPDTVWQLPSLTDFCGIGRRMAKRLNRLGIDSVYELAQANPHLLQETFGVMGLQLYAHSWGIDRTFLGKKAQHKAEKSFGNSQILPRDYARRDQIELVLKELTEQVAARLRKAHCQTECITVYVGYSKGQIDREGRTGWRKQQTIPATNNTKVLITYVLALFREHYLAGTDVRQLGLSYGKLVWNESLQLDLFSEPEEQISEMELNYLIDKIRQKFGFQALIHASSLLEGATAIHRSGLVGGHAGGNVGLGG
;
A
#
# COMPACT_ATOMS: atom_id res chain seq x y z
N MET A 1 11.49 28.55 17.86
CA MET A 1 12.66 27.84 17.29
C MET A 1 12.69 28.18 15.81
N LYS A 2 13.83 28.50 15.21
CA LYS A 2 13.95 28.65 13.75
C LYS A 2 15.06 27.71 13.29
N PHE A 3 14.86 27.01 12.18
CA PHE A 3 15.89 26.12 11.64
C PHE A 3 16.97 26.95 10.93
N ASP A 4 18.21 26.48 11.01
CA ASP A 4 19.36 27.07 10.35
C ASP A 4 19.76 26.14 9.21
N TYR A 5 19.36 26.50 7.98
CA TYR A 5 19.52 25.63 6.80
C TYR A 5 20.99 25.34 6.46
N GLU A 6 21.92 26.22 6.83
CA GLU A 6 23.37 26.01 6.64
C GLU A 6 23.90 24.81 7.45
N LYS A 7 23.16 24.38 8.49
CA LYS A 7 23.50 23.22 9.32
C LYS A 7 22.73 21.97 8.94
N GLU A 8 21.84 22.06 7.96
CA GLU A 8 21.02 20.93 7.52
C GLU A 8 21.67 20.23 6.32
N PRO A 9 21.57 18.89 6.20
CA PRO A 9 22.10 18.19 5.05
C PRO A 9 21.40 18.66 3.76
N SER A 10 22.17 19.17 2.80
CA SER A 10 21.70 19.45 1.43
C SER A 10 22.26 18.40 0.48
N ARG A 11 21.36 17.74 -0.23
CA ARG A 11 21.65 16.63 -1.17
C ARG A 11 20.82 16.78 -2.43
N ASP A 12 21.16 16.02 -3.46
CA ASP A 12 20.36 15.91 -4.67
C ASP A 12 19.51 14.65 -4.60
N ILE A 13 18.31 14.77 -4.02
CA ILE A 13 17.35 13.67 -3.95
C ILE A 13 16.34 13.79 -5.08
N LEU A 14 16.19 12.72 -5.86
CA LEU A 14 15.12 12.55 -6.82
C LEU A 14 14.01 11.69 -6.21
N CYS A 15 12.79 12.21 -6.16
CA CYS A 15 11.58 11.42 -6.01
C CYS A 15 11.04 11.18 -7.42
N ILE A 16 10.81 9.93 -7.83
CA ILE A 16 10.41 9.57 -9.18
C ILE A 16 9.11 8.76 -9.13
N ASP A 17 8.06 9.25 -9.80
CA ASP A 17 6.72 8.64 -9.87
C ASP A 17 6.36 8.26 -11.32
N CYS A 18 5.92 7.02 -11.53
CA CYS A 18 5.43 6.55 -12.83
C CYS A 18 4.02 7.07 -13.09
N LYS A 19 3.87 7.95 -14.08
CA LYS A 19 2.60 8.66 -14.31
C LYS A 19 1.48 7.68 -14.65
N SER A 20 0.47 7.58 -13.77
CA SER A 20 -0.67 6.66 -13.93
C SER A 20 -0.24 5.22 -14.23
N PHE A 21 0.69 4.69 -13.42
CA PHE A 21 1.49 3.50 -13.70
C PHE A 21 0.77 2.34 -14.39
N TYR A 22 -0.28 1.75 -13.79
CA TYR A 22 -0.94 0.58 -14.41
C TYR A 22 -1.57 0.93 -15.77
N ALA A 23 -2.25 2.07 -15.88
CA ALA A 23 -2.83 2.49 -17.16
C ALA A 23 -1.75 2.73 -18.22
N SER A 24 -0.61 3.33 -17.83
CA SER A 24 0.51 3.57 -18.73
C SER A 24 1.20 2.28 -19.18
N VAL A 25 1.35 1.29 -18.30
CA VAL A 25 1.83 -0.04 -18.67
C VAL A 25 0.86 -0.72 -19.65
N GLU A 26 -0.45 -0.64 -19.39
CA GLU A 26 -1.46 -1.20 -20.29
C GLU A 26 -1.46 -0.51 -21.67
N CYS A 27 -1.23 0.81 -21.73
CA CYS A 27 -1.06 1.54 -22.99
C CYS A 27 0.20 1.09 -23.74
N ALA A 28 1.35 1.09 -23.07
CA ALA A 28 2.64 0.72 -23.69
C ALA A 28 2.61 -0.71 -24.26
N GLU A 29 2.08 -1.68 -23.52
CA GLU A 29 1.96 -3.07 -23.96
C GLU A 29 0.96 -3.27 -25.11
N ARG A 30 0.15 -2.24 -25.43
CA ARG A 30 -0.77 -2.23 -26.59
C ARG A 30 -0.29 -1.33 -27.73
N GLY A 31 0.91 -0.75 -27.63
CA GLY A 31 1.41 0.22 -28.61
C GLY A 31 0.63 1.54 -28.63
N LEU A 32 -0.04 1.88 -27.53
CA LEU A 32 -0.83 3.10 -27.38
C LEU A 32 -0.04 4.17 -26.63
N ASP A 33 -0.27 5.45 -26.93
CA ASP A 33 0.35 6.58 -26.22
C ASP A 33 -0.24 6.73 -24.81
N PRO A 34 0.55 6.58 -23.73
CA PRO A 34 0.06 6.65 -22.36
C PRO A 34 -0.54 8.01 -21.95
N LEU A 35 -0.16 9.11 -22.60
CA LEU A 35 -0.65 10.45 -22.26
C LEU A 35 -1.92 10.82 -23.01
N LYS A 36 -2.12 10.26 -24.22
CA LYS A 36 -3.23 10.63 -25.12
C LYS A 36 -4.39 9.64 -25.10
N THR A 37 -4.11 8.38 -24.80
CA THR A 37 -5.14 7.33 -24.83
C THR A 37 -6.03 7.40 -23.60
N MET A 38 -7.35 7.34 -23.78
CA MET A 38 -8.29 7.15 -22.67
C MET A 38 -8.36 5.67 -22.32
N LEU A 39 -7.60 5.28 -21.31
CA LEU A 39 -7.61 3.93 -20.76
C LEU A 39 -7.88 3.94 -19.25
N VAL A 40 -8.69 2.98 -18.80
CA VAL A 40 -9.01 2.68 -17.41
C VAL A 40 -8.71 1.21 -17.12
N VAL A 41 -7.89 0.97 -16.11
CA VAL A 41 -7.67 -0.36 -15.54
C VAL A 41 -8.72 -0.59 -14.47
N MET A 42 -9.66 -1.49 -14.73
CA MET A 42 -10.81 -1.75 -13.86
C MET A 42 -10.75 -3.13 -13.22
N SER A 43 -10.75 -3.16 -11.89
CA SER A 43 -10.96 -4.40 -11.14
C SER A 43 -12.38 -4.93 -11.39
N ASN A 44 -12.51 -6.26 -11.50
CA ASN A 44 -13.79 -6.95 -11.66
C ASN A 44 -14.68 -6.28 -12.71
N ALA A 45 -14.15 -6.03 -13.91
CA ALA A 45 -14.89 -5.36 -14.99
C ALA A 45 -16.24 -6.04 -15.29
N GLU A 46 -16.37 -7.34 -15.02
CA GLU A 46 -17.61 -8.13 -15.14
C GLU A 46 -18.69 -7.74 -14.09
N ASN A 47 -18.32 -7.29 -12.89
CA ASN A 47 -19.25 -7.06 -11.78
C ASN A 47 -19.55 -5.57 -11.56
N ALA A 48 -20.78 -5.25 -11.13
CA ALA A 48 -21.21 -3.88 -10.81
C ALA A 48 -20.39 -3.20 -9.69
N GLY A 49 -19.69 -4.00 -8.87
CA GLY A 49 -18.77 -3.54 -7.82
C GLY A 49 -17.35 -3.20 -8.29
N GLY A 50 -17.08 -3.25 -9.60
CA GLY A 50 -15.77 -2.94 -10.15
C GLY A 50 -15.27 -1.55 -9.79
N LEU A 51 -13.96 -1.43 -9.59
CA LEU A 51 -13.29 -0.21 -9.16
C LEU A 51 -12.15 0.13 -10.12
N VAL A 52 -12.03 1.40 -10.51
CA VAL A 52 -10.88 1.91 -11.24
C VAL A 52 -9.65 1.84 -10.35
N LEU A 53 -8.69 0.99 -10.73
CA LEU A 53 -7.39 0.87 -10.06
C LEU A 53 -6.41 1.92 -10.55
N SER A 54 -6.48 2.24 -11.85
CA SER A 54 -5.68 3.28 -12.47
C SER A 54 -6.42 3.83 -13.69
N ALA A 55 -6.39 5.14 -13.86
CA ALA A 55 -6.87 5.81 -15.06
C ALA A 55 -5.72 6.60 -15.70
N SER A 56 -5.61 6.49 -17.02
CA SER A 56 -4.70 7.29 -17.85
C SER A 56 -4.93 8.80 -17.67
N PRO A 57 -3.92 9.65 -17.92
CA PRO A 57 -4.08 11.11 -17.86
C PRO A 57 -5.22 11.64 -18.71
N MET A 58 -5.39 11.14 -19.95
CA MET A 58 -6.48 11.59 -20.81
C MET A 58 -7.85 11.18 -20.26
N ALA A 59 -8.00 9.95 -19.75
CA ALA A 59 -9.27 9.52 -19.15
C ALA A 59 -9.65 10.39 -17.94
N LYS A 60 -8.68 10.72 -17.07
CA LYS A 60 -8.91 11.64 -15.94
C LYS A 60 -9.36 13.02 -16.41
N LYS A 61 -8.70 13.55 -17.44
CA LYS A 61 -8.98 14.89 -17.99
C LYS A 61 -10.36 14.98 -18.64
N VAL A 62 -10.71 14.01 -19.48
CA VAL A 62 -11.95 14.03 -20.28
C VAL A 62 -13.16 13.55 -19.49
N LEU A 63 -13.00 12.51 -18.68
CA LEU A 63 -14.12 11.82 -18.01
C LEU A 63 -14.27 12.20 -16.53
N GLY A 64 -13.34 12.97 -15.95
CA GLY A 64 -13.36 13.33 -14.54
C GLY A 64 -13.24 12.13 -13.58
N VAL A 65 -12.77 10.98 -14.08
CA VAL A 65 -12.58 9.77 -13.26
C VAL A 65 -11.31 9.90 -12.42
N SER A 66 -11.30 9.22 -11.27
CA SER A 66 -10.14 9.10 -10.40
C SER A 66 -9.86 7.63 -10.12
N ASN A 67 -8.67 7.35 -9.57
CA ASN A 67 -8.45 6.06 -8.93
C ASN A 67 -9.51 5.94 -7.82
N VAL A 68 -10.14 4.78 -7.68
CA VAL A 68 -11.31 4.52 -6.82
C VAL A 68 -12.69 4.97 -7.34
N THR A 69 -12.81 5.50 -8.56
CA THR A 69 -14.13 5.63 -9.20
C THR A 69 -14.77 4.25 -9.38
N ARG A 70 -16.06 4.11 -9.06
CA ARG A 70 -16.79 2.85 -9.25
C ARG A 70 -17.20 2.68 -10.71
N LYS A 71 -17.33 1.44 -11.18
CA LYS A 71 -17.75 1.11 -12.55
C LYS A 71 -18.99 1.89 -12.99
N ASN A 72 -20.02 1.93 -12.15
CA ASN A 72 -21.28 2.62 -12.46
C ASN A 72 -21.19 4.16 -12.47
N GLN A 73 -20.03 4.72 -12.11
CA GLN A 73 -19.74 6.15 -12.13
C GLN A 73 -18.77 6.54 -13.24
N VAL A 74 -18.25 5.57 -14.01
CA VAL A 74 -17.41 5.84 -15.17
C VAL A 74 -18.32 6.23 -16.34
N PRO A 75 -18.22 7.46 -16.89
CA PRO A 75 -19.02 7.86 -18.04
C PRO A 75 -18.71 6.97 -19.25
N ALA A 76 -19.75 6.60 -20.01
CA ALA A 76 -19.56 5.92 -21.28
C ALA A 76 -18.90 6.87 -22.29
N HIS A 77 -17.90 6.37 -23.02
CA HIS A 77 -17.22 7.12 -24.07
C HIS A 77 -16.77 6.14 -25.17
N PRO A 78 -16.97 6.44 -26.46
CA PRO A 78 -16.64 5.51 -27.56
C PRO A 78 -15.15 5.13 -27.59
N ASP A 79 -14.26 6.08 -27.30
CA ASP A 79 -12.80 5.86 -27.33
C ASP A 79 -12.19 5.39 -25.98
N LEU A 80 -13.02 5.04 -24.99
CA LEU A 80 -12.52 4.58 -23.69
C LEU A 80 -12.16 3.09 -23.71
N TYR A 81 -10.89 2.79 -23.49
CA TYR A 81 -10.41 1.44 -23.23
C TYR A 81 -10.64 1.08 -21.77
N VAL A 82 -11.42 0.02 -21.54
CA VAL A 82 -11.58 -0.59 -20.23
C VAL A 82 -10.87 -1.94 -20.24
N VAL A 83 -9.84 -2.09 -19.40
CA VAL A 83 -9.02 -3.31 -19.37
C VAL A 83 -8.96 -3.92 -17.96
N PRO A 84 -8.89 -5.26 -17.84
CA PRO A 84 -8.68 -5.89 -16.55
C PRO A 84 -7.24 -5.68 -16.05
N PRO A 85 -7.00 -5.71 -14.73
CA PRO A 85 -5.65 -5.63 -14.19
C PRO A 85 -4.81 -6.86 -14.52
N ARG A 86 -3.53 -6.64 -14.82
CA ARG A 86 -2.49 -7.66 -14.97
C ARG A 86 -1.40 -7.45 -13.94
N MET A 87 -1.72 -7.71 -12.67
CA MET A 87 -0.84 -7.34 -11.54
C MET A 87 0.57 -7.93 -11.63
N ASN A 88 0.75 -9.15 -12.15
CA ASN A 88 2.08 -9.74 -12.36
C ASN A 88 2.93 -8.93 -13.34
N LEU A 89 2.31 -8.45 -14.43
CA LEU A 89 2.97 -7.59 -15.40
C LEU A 89 3.41 -6.28 -14.76
N TYR A 90 2.56 -5.68 -13.92
CA TYR A 90 2.91 -4.42 -13.22
C TYR A 90 4.10 -4.60 -12.28
N MET A 91 4.15 -5.71 -11.53
CA MET A 91 5.30 -6.02 -10.68
C MET A 91 6.58 -6.22 -11.50
N LYS A 92 6.50 -6.94 -12.63
CA LYS A 92 7.63 -7.14 -13.53
C LYS A 92 8.15 -5.81 -14.09
N LYS A 93 7.25 -4.92 -14.54
CA LYS A 93 7.61 -3.58 -15.03
C LYS A 93 8.20 -2.70 -13.94
N ASN A 94 7.65 -2.72 -12.72
CA ASN A 94 8.25 -2.01 -11.58
C ASN A 94 9.68 -2.49 -11.32
N GLN A 95 9.93 -3.80 -11.34
CA GLN A 95 11.27 -4.35 -11.15
C GLN A 95 12.22 -3.92 -12.27
N GLU A 96 11.76 -3.96 -13.53
CA GLU A 96 12.52 -3.48 -14.69
C GLU A 96 12.92 -2.02 -14.55
N ILE A 97 11.98 -1.13 -14.18
CA ILE A 97 12.24 0.30 -13.96
C ILE A 97 13.24 0.53 -12.82
N ASN A 98 13.05 -0.16 -11.69
CA ASN A 98 13.98 -0.03 -10.56
C ASN A 98 15.39 -0.54 -10.90
N ASN A 99 15.51 -1.57 -11.74
CA ASN A 99 16.81 -2.00 -12.25
C ASN A 99 17.45 -0.96 -13.18
N LEU A 100 16.67 -0.14 -13.89
CA LEU A 100 17.20 1.01 -14.63
C LEU A 100 17.70 2.09 -13.67
N TYR A 101 16.98 2.38 -12.59
CA TYR A 101 17.43 3.36 -11.59
C TYR A 101 18.74 2.98 -10.92
N LYS A 102 18.95 1.69 -10.62
CA LYS A 102 20.20 1.16 -10.08
C LYS A 102 21.41 1.29 -11.01
N LYS A 103 21.22 1.67 -12.28
CA LYS A 103 22.34 2.02 -13.17
C LYS A 103 22.87 3.43 -12.90
N PHE A 104 22.11 4.28 -12.21
CA PHE A 104 22.46 5.67 -11.93
C PHE A 104 22.99 5.89 -10.52
N VAL A 105 22.65 5.02 -9.56
CA VAL A 105 23.03 5.16 -8.16
C VAL A 105 23.34 3.81 -7.54
N ALA A 106 24.08 3.79 -6.42
CA ALA A 106 24.33 2.58 -5.66
C ALA A 106 23.05 2.04 -4.98
N ASP A 107 23.08 0.76 -4.58
CA ASP A 107 21.94 0.09 -3.91
C ASP A 107 21.56 0.71 -2.55
N GLU A 108 22.45 1.48 -1.93
CA GLU A 108 22.20 2.24 -0.70
C GLU A 108 21.50 3.58 -0.96
N ASP A 109 21.73 4.17 -2.13
CA ASP A 109 21.14 5.44 -2.54
C ASP A 109 19.79 5.26 -3.25
N HIS A 110 19.34 4.02 -3.43
CA HIS A 110 18.05 3.67 -4.03
C HIS A 110 17.07 3.15 -2.98
N SER A 111 15.89 3.76 -2.91
CA SER A 111 14.80 3.32 -2.03
C SER A 111 13.48 3.23 -2.79
N VAL A 112 12.90 2.02 -2.85
CA VAL A 112 11.56 1.81 -3.42
C VAL A 112 10.52 2.18 -2.38
N PHE A 113 9.67 3.17 -2.67
CA PHE A 113 8.63 3.63 -1.75
C PHE A 113 7.29 2.96 -2.02
N SER A 114 6.93 2.77 -3.29
CA SER A 114 5.72 2.09 -3.73
C SER A 114 5.96 1.33 -5.04
N VAL A 115 4.88 0.82 -5.64
CA VAL A 115 4.92 0.16 -6.96
C VAL A 115 5.25 1.13 -8.11
N ASP A 116 5.01 2.42 -7.91
CA ASP A 116 5.19 3.46 -8.92
C ASP A 116 6.18 4.55 -8.51
N GLU A 117 6.59 4.57 -7.24
CA GLU A 117 7.41 5.62 -6.65
C GLU A 117 8.72 5.09 -6.04
N SER A 118 9.83 5.73 -6.39
CA SER A 118 11.17 5.45 -5.85
C SER A 118 11.93 6.73 -5.58
N PHE A 119 12.84 6.68 -4.61
CA PHE A 119 13.79 7.74 -4.29
C PHE A 119 15.20 7.35 -4.71
N LEU A 120 15.94 8.31 -5.26
CA LEU A 120 17.36 8.18 -5.60
C LEU A 120 18.13 9.34 -4.97
N ASP A 121 19.19 9.05 -4.23
CA ASP A 121 20.21 10.04 -3.85
C ASP A 121 21.26 10.10 -4.97
N VAL A 122 21.18 11.13 -5.80
CA VAL A 122 22.08 11.27 -6.96
C VAL A 122 23.30 12.11 -6.65
N THR A 123 23.45 12.60 -5.42
CA THR A 123 24.49 13.56 -5.00
C THR A 123 25.89 13.12 -5.44
N ALA A 124 26.30 11.89 -5.10
CA ALA A 124 27.61 11.36 -5.49
C ALA A 124 27.69 11.06 -7.01
N SER A 125 26.56 10.67 -7.60
CA SER A 125 26.47 10.19 -8.97
C SER A 125 26.54 11.31 -10.01
N LEU A 126 26.17 12.55 -9.66
CA LEU A 126 26.24 13.70 -10.56
C LEU A 126 27.63 13.86 -11.20
N SER A 127 28.68 13.76 -10.37
CA SER A 127 30.07 13.87 -10.82
C SER A 127 30.48 12.75 -11.77
N TYR A 128 30.11 11.50 -11.46
CA TYR A 128 30.42 10.32 -12.26
C TYR A 128 29.78 10.37 -13.66
N PHE A 129 28.54 10.87 -13.74
CA PHE A 129 27.82 11.02 -15.00
C PHE A 129 28.05 12.38 -15.68
N HIS A 130 28.98 13.20 -15.19
CA HIS A 130 29.27 14.54 -15.69
C HIS A 130 28.00 15.42 -15.83
N CYS A 131 27.05 15.26 -14.90
CA CYS A 131 25.83 16.05 -14.85
C CYS A 131 26.04 17.24 -13.92
N GLU A 132 25.98 18.45 -14.46
CA GLU A 132 26.12 19.69 -13.67
C GLU A 132 25.00 19.86 -12.63
N THR A 133 23.82 19.28 -12.87
CA THR A 133 22.63 19.44 -12.01
C THR A 133 21.81 18.15 -11.94
N ALA A 134 21.10 17.97 -10.82
CA ALA A 134 20.09 16.94 -10.65
C ALA A 134 19.00 16.99 -11.74
N TYR A 135 18.65 18.19 -12.20
CA TYR A 135 17.70 18.39 -13.30
C TYR A 135 18.17 17.70 -14.59
N LYS A 136 19.45 17.88 -14.98
CA LYS A 136 20.02 17.23 -16.17
C LYS A 136 19.98 15.71 -16.03
N MET A 137 20.33 15.18 -14.85
CA MET A 137 20.26 13.73 -14.60
C MET A 137 18.82 13.21 -14.65
N ALA A 138 17.86 13.92 -14.05
CA ALA A 138 16.44 13.58 -14.10
C ALA A 138 15.91 13.49 -15.55
N ARG A 139 16.32 14.40 -16.44
CA ARG A 139 16.00 14.33 -17.88
C ARG A 139 16.57 13.10 -18.57
N ILE A 140 17.78 12.68 -18.21
CA ILE A 140 18.39 11.44 -18.73
C ILE A 140 17.58 10.24 -18.26
N ILE A 141 17.26 10.17 -16.97
CA ILE A 141 16.47 9.08 -16.38
C ILE A 141 15.09 8.99 -17.05
N GLN A 142 14.38 10.12 -17.23
CA GLN A 142 13.11 10.16 -17.94
C GLN A 142 13.21 9.53 -19.34
N ARG A 143 14.25 9.92 -20.11
CA ARG A 143 14.46 9.40 -21.46
C ARG A 143 14.81 7.91 -21.45
N VAL A 144 15.62 7.46 -20.50
CA VAL A 144 15.99 6.04 -20.37
C VAL A 144 14.76 5.19 -20.03
N VAL A 145 13.94 5.60 -19.07
CA VAL A 145 12.72 4.88 -18.71
C VAL A 145 11.74 4.85 -19.88
N TYR A 146 11.51 5.99 -20.54
CA TYR A 146 10.62 6.06 -21.69
C TYR A 146 11.08 5.16 -22.84
N ASN A 147 12.37 5.20 -23.20
CA ASN A 147 12.89 4.41 -24.31
C ASN A 147 12.87 2.89 -24.05
N HIS A 148 13.04 2.47 -22.79
CA HIS A 148 13.05 1.04 -22.44
C HIS A 148 11.65 0.49 -22.18
N VAL A 149 10.81 1.25 -21.48
CA VAL A 149 9.55 0.76 -20.92
C VAL A 149 8.32 1.39 -21.59
N GLY A 150 8.49 2.50 -22.31
CA GLY A 150 7.40 3.21 -23.00
C GLY A 150 6.52 4.05 -22.09
N ILE A 151 6.95 4.33 -20.86
CA ILE A 151 6.16 5.09 -19.86
C ILE A 151 6.84 6.39 -19.47
N TYR A 152 6.03 7.37 -19.06
CA TYR A 152 6.49 8.66 -18.57
C TYR A 152 6.64 8.65 -17.05
N VAL A 153 7.73 9.25 -16.56
CA VAL A 153 7.95 9.46 -15.12
C VAL A 153 7.99 10.95 -14.81
N THR A 154 7.45 11.30 -13.65
CA THR A 154 7.51 12.64 -13.06
C THR A 154 8.61 12.64 -12.00
N VAL A 155 9.40 13.71 -11.92
CA VAL A 155 10.55 13.78 -11.02
C VAL A 155 10.48 15.04 -10.16
N GLY A 156 10.43 14.88 -8.84
CA GLY A 156 10.65 15.96 -7.89
C GLY A 156 12.08 15.93 -7.39
N ILE A 157 12.69 17.10 -7.26
CA ILE A 157 14.07 17.28 -6.83
C ILE A 157 14.06 18.09 -5.53
N GLY A 158 14.84 17.69 -4.53
CA GLY A 158 15.01 18.49 -3.32
C GLY A 158 16.18 18.05 -2.45
N ASP A 159 16.45 18.84 -1.41
CA ASP A 159 17.58 18.63 -0.48
C ASP A 159 17.48 17.32 0.32
N ASN A 160 16.26 16.82 0.45
CA ASN A 160 15.92 15.64 1.22
C ASN A 160 14.67 14.96 0.61
N PRO A 161 14.34 13.73 1.04
CA PRO A 161 13.19 13.00 0.50
C PRO A 161 11.86 13.73 0.64
N LEU A 162 11.63 14.47 1.73
CA LEU A 162 10.41 15.25 1.92
C LEU A 162 10.26 16.34 0.85
N LEU A 163 11.29 17.18 0.65
CA LEU A 163 11.24 18.25 -0.36
C LEU A 163 11.12 17.68 -1.78
N ALA A 164 11.84 16.60 -2.09
CA ALA A 164 11.72 15.93 -3.38
C ALA A 164 10.30 15.40 -3.63
N LYS A 165 9.66 14.79 -2.61
CA LYS A 165 8.27 14.32 -2.68
C LYS A 165 7.27 15.47 -2.86
N LEU A 166 7.44 16.55 -2.10
CA LEU A 166 6.58 17.74 -2.20
C LEU A 166 6.72 18.43 -3.56
N ALA A 167 7.94 18.56 -4.07
CA ALA A 167 8.21 19.06 -5.41
C ALA A 167 7.56 18.18 -6.48
N LEU A 168 7.61 16.85 -6.32
CA LEU A 168 6.97 15.92 -7.24
C LEU A 168 5.45 16.11 -7.27
N ASP A 169 4.82 16.09 -6.09
CA ASP A 169 3.37 16.08 -5.96
C ASP A 169 2.72 17.41 -6.37
N ASN A 170 3.36 18.54 -6.03
CA ASN A 170 2.76 19.86 -6.12
C ASN A 170 3.37 20.74 -7.22
N GLY A 171 4.58 20.41 -7.71
CA GLY A 171 5.24 21.13 -8.79
C GLY A 171 5.31 20.29 -10.07
N ALA A 172 6.03 19.17 -10.02
CA ALA A 172 6.46 18.42 -11.20
C ALA A 172 5.27 17.86 -11.99
N LYS A 173 4.20 17.41 -11.30
CA LYS A 173 2.97 16.89 -11.96
C LYS A 173 2.28 17.94 -12.86
N HIS A 174 2.53 19.23 -12.63
CA HIS A 174 1.98 20.36 -13.37
C HIS A 174 2.99 21.01 -14.33
N SER A 175 4.27 20.63 -14.26
CA SER A 175 5.31 21.13 -15.16
C SER A 175 5.21 20.50 -16.56
N PRO A 176 5.45 21.25 -17.65
CA PRO A 176 5.49 20.72 -19.02
C PRO A 176 6.50 19.60 -19.24
N ASP A 177 7.61 19.62 -18.51
CA ASP A 177 8.68 18.62 -18.57
C ASP A 177 8.59 17.52 -17.51
N PHE A 178 7.55 17.57 -16.67
CA PHE A 178 7.36 16.68 -15.53
C PHE A 178 8.50 16.70 -14.50
N ILE A 179 9.20 17.82 -14.35
CA ILE A 179 10.22 18.02 -13.33
C ILE A 179 9.93 19.28 -12.50
N ALA A 180 10.19 19.23 -11.20
CA ALA A 180 10.25 20.42 -10.35
C ALA A 180 11.31 20.26 -9.26
N GLU A 181 11.89 21.37 -8.84
CA GLU A 181 12.98 21.41 -7.86
C GLU A 181 12.64 22.39 -6.73
N TRP A 182 12.52 21.86 -5.52
CA TRP A 182 12.27 22.65 -4.31
C TRP A 182 13.42 22.48 -3.33
N ARG A 183 14.06 23.60 -3.01
CA ARG A 183 15.21 23.71 -2.11
C ARG A 183 14.85 24.48 -0.85
N TYR A 184 15.72 24.44 0.16
CA TYR A 184 15.49 25.11 1.45
C TYR A 184 15.15 26.61 1.31
N ASP A 185 15.83 27.33 0.41
CA ASP A 185 15.59 28.75 0.13
C ASP A 185 14.19 29.04 -0.42
N ARG A 186 13.56 28.04 -1.07
CA ARG A 186 12.23 28.14 -1.67
C ARG A 186 11.09 27.67 -0.77
N VAL A 187 11.36 27.17 0.43
CA VAL A 187 10.31 26.71 1.36
C VAL A 187 9.20 27.76 1.57
N PRO A 188 9.50 29.06 1.75
CA PRO A 188 8.47 30.09 1.91
C PRO A 188 7.56 30.28 0.68
N ASP A 189 8.11 30.08 -0.52
CA ASP A 189 7.41 30.30 -1.80
C ASP A 189 6.75 29.02 -2.33
N THR A 190 7.04 27.86 -1.73
CA THR A 190 6.57 26.56 -2.18
C THR A 190 5.77 25.86 -1.09
N VAL A 191 6.46 25.23 -0.13
CA VAL A 191 5.89 24.42 0.95
C VAL A 191 4.86 25.18 1.77
N TRP A 192 5.14 26.44 2.11
CA TRP A 192 4.21 27.28 2.89
C TRP A 192 3.00 27.76 2.09
N GLN A 193 3.11 27.80 0.76
CA GLN A 193 2.06 28.24 -0.16
C GLN A 193 1.16 27.09 -0.65
N LEU A 194 1.30 25.89 -0.08
CA LEU A 194 0.45 24.77 -0.43
C LEU A 194 -1.04 25.12 -0.17
N PRO A 195 -1.94 24.92 -1.15
CA PRO A 195 -3.34 25.36 -1.04
C PRO A 195 -4.11 24.71 0.11
N SER A 196 -3.78 23.45 0.43
CA SER A 196 -4.39 22.71 1.52
C SER A 196 -3.34 21.99 2.36
N LEU A 197 -3.62 21.85 3.66
CA LEU A 197 -2.88 20.96 4.55
C LEU A 197 -2.79 19.53 4.00
N THR A 198 -3.79 19.04 3.25
CA THR A 198 -3.76 17.68 2.69
C THR A 198 -2.86 17.51 1.48
N ASP A 199 -2.35 18.60 0.91
CA ASP A 199 -1.37 18.58 -0.17
C ASP A 199 0.06 18.40 0.37
N PHE A 200 0.23 18.51 1.69
CA PHE A 200 1.47 18.25 2.40
C PHE A 200 1.65 16.75 2.70
N CYS A 201 2.76 16.18 2.23
CA CYS A 201 3.09 14.76 2.48
C CYS A 201 3.15 14.46 3.99
N GLY A 202 2.32 13.51 4.43
CA GLY A 202 2.20 13.11 5.84
C GLY A 202 0.97 13.68 6.56
N ILE A 203 0.24 14.63 5.96
CA ILE A 203 -0.99 15.19 6.53
C ILE A 203 -2.21 14.66 5.77
N GLY A 204 -2.84 13.60 6.29
CA GLY A 204 -4.13 13.12 5.78
C GLY A 204 -5.33 13.91 6.31
N ARG A 205 -6.51 13.72 5.73
CA ARG A 205 -7.78 14.40 6.13
C ARG A 205 -8.06 14.37 7.64
N ARG A 206 -7.72 13.27 8.32
CA ARG A 206 -7.89 13.14 9.78
C ARG A 206 -6.90 14.00 10.56
N MET A 207 -5.65 14.10 10.09
CA MET A 207 -4.65 14.95 10.72
C MET A 207 -4.97 16.43 10.48
N ALA A 208 -5.33 16.81 9.25
CA ALA A 208 -5.80 18.16 8.93
C ALA A 208 -6.93 18.58 9.89
N LYS A 209 -8.00 17.80 10.01
CA LYS A 209 -9.09 18.08 10.98
C LYS A 209 -8.62 18.27 12.43
N ARG A 210 -7.53 17.62 12.86
CA ARG A 210 -6.98 17.81 14.20
C ARG A 210 -6.16 19.09 14.30
N LEU A 211 -5.40 19.45 13.26
CA LEU A 211 -4.68 20.72 13.16
C LEU A 211 -5.63 21.91 13.12
N ASN A 212 -6.69 21.85 12.31
CA ASN A 212 -7.71 22.91 12.24
C ASN A 212 -8.37 23.16 13.61
N ARG A 213 -8.56 22.11 14.44
CA ARG A 213 -9.09 22.27 15.81
C ARG A 213 -8.14 23.01 16.76
N LEU A 214 -6.85 23.09 16.41
CA LEU A 214 -5.85 23.89 17.11
C LEU A 214 -5.72 25.31 16.50
N GLY A 215 -6.55 25.66 15.51
CA GLY A 215 -6.45 26.92 14.78
C GLY A 215 -5.30 26.95 13.77
N ILE A 216 -4.87 25.79 13.27
CA ILE A 216 -3.84 25.66 12.22
C ILE A 216 -4.53 25.17 10.96
N ASP A 217 -4.74 26.07 10.01
CA ASP A 217 -5.45 25.83 8.75
C ASP A 217 -4.51 25.81 7.52
N SER A 218 -3.26 26.25 7.67
CA SER A 218 -2.24 26.23 6.61
C SER A 218 -0.89 25.64 7.04
N VAL A 219 -0.04 25.27 6.06
CA VAL A 219 1.33 24.79 6.34
C VAL A 219 2.19 25.92 6.90
N TYR A 220 1.98 27.16 6.45
CA TYR A 220 2.63 28.34 7.02
C TYR A 220 2.30 28.49 8.52
N GLU A 221 1.04 28.40 8.90
CA GLU A 221 0.62 28.45 10.31
C GLU A 221 1.21 27.29 11.12
N LEU A 222 1.30 26.08 10.53
CA LEU A 222 1.98 24.95 11.16
C LEU A 222 3.46 25.26 11.43
N ALA A 223 4.14 25.96 10.52
CA ALA A 223 5.53 26.40 10.68
C ALA A 223 5.70 27.50 11.73
N GLN A 224 4.68 28.33 11.96
CA GLN A 224 4.67 29.37 13.00
C GLN A 224 4.11 28.88 14.35
N ALA A 225 3.52 27.68 14.40
CA ALA A 225 2.92 27.13 15.61
C ALA A 225 3.98 26.87 16.70
N ASN A 226 3.53 26.84 17.96
CA ASN A 226 4.40 26.49 19.09
C ASN A 226 4.76 24.99 19.04
N PRO A 227 6.05 24.63 18.90
CA PRO A 227 6.46 23.21 18.86
C PRO A 227 6.07 22.43 20.11
N HIS A 228 6.04 23.08 21.28
CA HIS A 228 5.66 22.43 22.53
C HIS A 228 4.18 22.03 22.51
N LEU A 229 3.29 22.89 22.02
CA LEU A 229 1.86 22.57 21.86
C LEU A 229 1.64 21.39 20.91
N LEU A 230 2.38 21.38 19.78
CA LEU A 230 2.32 20.27 18.83
C LEU A 230 2.84 18.97 19.46
N GLN A 231 3.91 19.04 20.25
CA GLN A 231 4.45 17.88 20.97
C GLN A 231 3.48 17.36 22.03
N GLU A 232 2.84 18.22 22.81
CA GLU A 232 1.84 17.81 23.81
C GLU A 232 0.63 17.14 23.14
N THR A 233 0.20 17.64 21.97
CA THR A 233 -1.00 17.14 21.28
C THR A 233 -0.76 15.88 20.44
N PHE A 234 0.43 15.77 19.82
CA PHE A 234 0.73 14.74 18.83
C PHE A 234 1.98 13.90 19.17
N GLY A 235 2.67 14.18 20.28
CA GLY A 235 3.93 13.54 20.65
C GLY A 235 5.04 13.86 19.65
N VAL A 236 5.90 12.87 19.39
CA VAL A 236 7.00 12.97 18.42
C VAL A 236 6.51 13.39 17.03
N MET A 237 5.31 12.95 16.63
CA MET A 237 4.73 13.35 15.35
C MET A 237 4.48 14.86 15.25
N GLY A 238 4.17 15.54 16.36
CA GLY A 238 3.96 16.98 16.37
C GLY A 238 5.24 17.75 16.07
N LEU A 239 6.35 17.36 16.70
CA LEU A 239 7.67 17.90 16.41
C LEU A 239 8.11 17.59 14.97
N GLN A 240 7.79 16.40 14.47
CA GLN A 240 8.06 16.02 13.09
C GLN A 240 7.28 16.91 12.11
N LEU A 241 5.97 17.11 12.33
CA LEU A 241 5.14 18.00 11.51
C LEU A 241 5.69 19.43 11.51
N TYR A 242 6.13 19.92 12.67
CA TYR A 242 6.79 21.22 12.78
C TYR A 242 8.06 21.28 11.92
N ALA A 243 9.00 20.35 12.10
CA ALA A 243 10.23 20.33 11.31
C ALA A 243 9.96 20.19 9.80
N HIS A 244 9.05 19.30 9.43
CA HIS A 244 8.63 19.08 8.06
C HIS A 244 8.02 20.34 7.42
N SER A 245 7.24 21.13 8.17
CA SER A 245 6.69 22.39 7.65
C SER A 245 7.78 23.41 7.29
N TRP A 246 8.98 23.29 7.85
CA TRP A 246 10.18 24.05 7.47
C TRP A 246 11.01 23.37 6.37
N GLY A 247 10.50 22.32 5.73
CA GLY A 247 11.21 21.53 4.73
C GLY A 247 12.28 20.61 5.28
N ILE A 248 12.38 20.45 6.61
CA ILE A 248 13.43 19.67 7.25
C ILE A 248 13.04 18.19 7.32
N ASP A 249 13.82 17.37 6.63
CA ASP A 249 13.84 15.91 6.80
C ASP A 249 15.29 15.43 6.77
N ARG A 250 15.72 14.78 7.86
CA ARG A 250 17.09 14.27 8.04
C ARG A 250 17.21 12.78 7.68
N THR A 251 16.21 12.22 7.00
CA THR A 251 16.23 10.83 6.53
C THR A 251 17.35 10.61 5.52
N PHE A 252 18.26 9.68 5.83
CA PHE A 252 19.33 9.25 4.93
C PHE A 252 18.93 7.94 4.24
N LEU A 253 18.92 7.89 2.90
CA LEU A 253 18.45 6.72 2.14
C LEU A 253 19.34 5.50 2.39
N GLY A 254 20.66 5.69 2.46
CA GLY A 254 21.62 4.62 2.76
C GLY A 254 21.45 4.01 4.15
N LYS A 255 20.80 4.71 5.08
CA LYS A 255 20.42 4.16 6.38
C LYS A 255 19.09 3.43 6.21
N LYS A 256 19.15 2.22 5.67
CA LYS A 256 18.01 1.30 5.71
C LYS A 256 17.56 1.21 7.16
N ALA A 257 16.29 1.53 7.42
CA ALA A 257 15.72 1.30 8.73
C ALA A 257 16.05 -0.15 9.09
N GLN A 258 16.76 -0.37 10.21
CA GLN A 258 16.95 -1.72 10.76
C GLN A 258 15.60 -2.39 10.65
N HIS A 259 15.49 -3.45 9.82
CA HIS A 259 14.22 -4.04 9.42
C HIS A 259 13.30 -4.02 10.62
N LYS A 260 12.34 -3.07 10.66
CA LYS A 260 11.39 -3.05 11.75
C LYS A 260 10.61 -4.31 11.50
N ALA A 261 10.90 -5.32 12.31
CA ALA A 261 10.20 -6.59 12.32
C ALA A 261 8.71 -6.27 12.11
N GLU A 262 8.10 -6.94 11.14
CA GLU A 262 6.71 -6.69 10.76
C GLU A 262 5.88 -6.56 12.02
N LYS A 263 5.11 -5.48 12.16
CA LYS A 263 4.33 -5.28 13.41
C LYS A 263 3.11 -6.17 13.46
N SER A 264 2.68 -6.66 12.30
CA SER A 264 1.51 -7.50 12.15
C SER A 264 1.46 -8.17 10.79
N PHE A 265 0.89 -9.37 10.74
CA PHE A 265 0.48 -10.00 9.48
C PHE A 265 -1.04 -9.97 9.37
N GLY A 266 -1.58 -9.52 8.24
CA GLY A 266 -3.03 -9.47 8.06
C GLY A 266 -3.44 -9.69 6.62
N ASN A 267 -4.71 -10.02 6.45
CA ASN A 267 -5.39 -10.13 5.16
C ASN A 267 -6.83 -9.67 5.29
N SER A 268 -7.37 -9.08 4.23
CA SER A 268 -8.77 -8.70 4.17
C SER A 268 -9.31 -8.88 2.77
N GLN A 269 -10.64 -8.93 2.67
CA GLN A 269 -11.32 -9.03 1.40
C GLN A 269 -12.69 -8.38 1.41
N ILE A 270 -13.03 -7.82 0.25
CA ILE A 270 -14.41 -7.50 -0.11
C ILE A 270 -15.00 -8.78 -0.71
N LEU A 271 -16.11 -9.23 -0.16
CA LEU A 271 -16.80 -10.44 -0.60
C LEU A 271 -17.43 -10.23 -1.99
N PRO A 272 -17.57 -11.29 -2.81
CA PRO A 272 -18.10 -11.16 -4.17
C PRO A 272 -19.58 -10.74 -4.17
N ARG A 273 -20.37 -11.28 -3.23
CA ARG A 273 -21.78 -10.95 -2.97
C ARG A 273 -21.98 -10.63 -1.49
N ASP A 274 -23.20 -10.28 -1.12
CA ASP A 274 -23.57 -10.13 0.29
C ASP A 274 -23.70 -11.52 0.91
N TYR A 275 -23.17 -11.66 2.13
CA TYR A 275 -23.18 -12.90 2.89
C TYR A 275 -24.12 -12.73 4.09
N ALA A 276 -25.31 -13.33 4.01
CA ALA A 276 -26.30 -13.36 5.09
C ALA A 276 -26.13 -14.58 6.03
N ARG A 277 -25.48 -15.63 5.50
CA ARG A 277 -25.35 -16.92 6.17
C ARG A 277 -24.10 -16.98 7.04
N ARG A 278 -24.28 -17.19 8.34
CA ARG A 278 -23.20 -17.30 9.33
C ARG A 278 -22.15 -18.33 8.93
N ASP A 279 -22.58 -19.51 8.47
CA ASP A 279 -21.69 -20.61 8.08
C ASP A 279 -20.79 -20.25 6.89
N GLN A 280 -21.31 -19.49 5.91
CA GLN A 280 -20.52 -18.99 4.79
C GLN A 280 -19.48 -17.95 5.26
N ILE A 281 -19.83 -17.10 6.23
CA ILE A 281 -18.91 -16.11 6.81
C ILE A 281 -17.80 -16.80 7.61
N GLU A 282 -18.15 -17.77 8.46
CA GLU A 282 -17.19 -18.57 9.23
C GLU A 282 -16.23 -19.33 8.31
N LEU A 283 -16.73 -19.86 7.18
CA LEU A 283 -15.90 -20.52 6.18
C LEU A 283 -14.84 -19.57 5.61
N VAL A 284 -15.24 -18.35 5.22
CA VAL A 284 -14.28 -17.36 4.71
C VAL A 284 -13.28 -16.92 5.78
N LEU A 285 -13.70 -16.79 7.04
CA LEU A 285 -12.79 -16.48 8.14
C LEU A 285 -11.74 -17.59 8.32
N LYS A 286 -12.12 -18.87 8.25
CA LYS A 286 -11.17 -19.99 8.30
C LYS A 286 -10.11 -19.89 7.20
N GLU A 287 -10.54 -19.60 5.97
CA GLU A 287 -9.64 -19.43 4.82
C GLU A 287 -8.65 -18.26 5.02
N LEU A 288 -9.13 -17.12 5.55
CA LEU A 288 -8.26 -15.99 5.88
C LEU A 288 -7.27 -16.34 7.00
N THR A 289 -7.73 -17.03 8.05
CA THR A 289 -6.90 -17.48 9.16
C THR A 289 -5.75 -18.35 8.70
N GLU A 290 -6.02 -19.32 7.83
CA GLU A 290 -5.00 -20.21 7.26
C GLU A 290 -4.00 -19.46 6.39
N GLN A 291 -4.46 -18.55 5.52
CA GLN A 291 -3.58 -17.73 4.66
C GLN A 291 -2.63 -16.84 5.48
N VAL A 292 -3.14 -16.22 6.55
CA VAL A 292 -2.30 -15.37 7.41
C VAL A 292 -1.38 -16.23 8.29
N ALA A 293 -1.83 -17.40 8.75
CA ALA A 293 -1.02 -18.32 9.56
C ALA A 293 0.16 -18.89 8.76
N ALA A 294 -0.04 -19.24 7.49
CA ALA A 294 1.07 -19.65 6.61
C ALA A 294 2.11 -18.53 6.43
N ARG A 295 1.68 -17.26 6.39
CA ARG A 295 2.61 -16.11 6.34
C ARG A 295 3.36 -15.91 7.65
N LEU A 296 2.71 -16.12 8.81
CA LEU A 296 3.40 -16.12 10.11
C LEU A 296 4.50 -17.19 10.14
N ARG A 297 4.17 -18.43 9.75
CA ARG A 297 5.14 -19.54 9.74
C ARG A 297 6.28 -19.31 8.75
N LYS A 298 6.00 -18.79 7.55
CA LYS A 298 7.03 -18.40 6.59
C LYS A 298 7.98 -17.32 7.13
N ALA A 299 7.49 -16.44 8.00
CA ALA A 299 8.28 -15.43 8.67
C ALA A 299 8.91 -15.92 9.98
N HIS A 300 8.80 -17.21 10.30
CA HIS A 300 9.34 -17.81 11.54
C HIS A 300 8.85 -17.09 12.80
N CYS A 301 7.55 -16.77 12.84
CA CYS A 301 6.95 -16.01 13.93
C CYS A 301 5.62 -16.59 14.42
N GLN A 302 5.25 -16.20 15.65
CA GLN A 302 3.99 -16.48 16.33
C GLN A 302 3.26 -15.17 16.62
N THR A 303 1.98 -15.26 17.02
CA THR A 303 1.17 -14.09 17.43
C THR A 303 0.54 -14.29 18.79
N GLU A 304 0.48 -13.20 19.57
CA GLU A 304 -0.26 -13.12 20.84
C GLU A 304 -1.52 -12.27 20.72
N CYS A 305 -1.88 -11.77 19.53
CA CYS A 305 -3.02 -10.87 19.37
C CYS A 305 -3.73 -11.10 18.04
N ILE A 306 -4.99 -11.49 18.13
CA ILE A 306 -5.88 -11.63 16.97
C ILE A 306 -6.78 -10.41 16.88
N THR A 307 -6.95 -9.87 15.69
CA THR A 307 -7.92 -8.82 15.37
C THR A 307 -8.80 -9.27 14.22
N VAL A 308 -10.12 -9.30 14.45
CA VAL A 308 -11.13 -9.58 13.41
C VAL A 308 -11.85 -8.28 13.04
N TYR A 309 -12.10 -8.10 11.76
CA TYR A 309 -12.84 -7.00 11.19
C TYR A 309 -13.98 -7.51 10.31
N VAL A 310 -15.18 -6.97 10.51
CA VAL A 310 -16.38 -7.26 9.73
C VAL A 310 -17.00 -5.94 9.27
N GLY A 311 -17.17 -5.77 7.96
CA GLY A 311 -17.89 -4.66 7.36
C GLY A 311 -19.22 -5.12 6.77
N TYR A 312 -20.29 -4.39 7.06
CA TYR A 312 -21.63 -4.72 6.59
C TYR A 312 -21.88 -4.29 5.15
N SER A 313 -22.94 -4.82 4.55
CA SER A 313 -23.40 -4.39 3.23
C SER A 313 -23.84 -2.92 3.24
N LYS A 314 -23.85 -2.31 2.05
CA LYS A 314 -24.13 -0.88 1.87
C LYS A 314 -25.54 -0.56 2.37
N GLY A 315 -25.64 0.43 3.25
CA GLY A 315 -26.90 0.87 3.82
C GLY A 315 -27.32 0.10 5.07
N GLN A 316 -26.61 -0.97 5.44
CA GLN A 316 -26.81 -1.63 6.72
C GLN A 316 -25.99 -0.95 7.83
N ILE A 317 -26.66 -0.75 8.95
CA ILE A 317 -26.08 -0.23 10.19
C ILE A 317 -26.55 -1.12 11.35
N ASP A 318 -25.71 -1.28 12.35
CA ASP A 318 -26.15 -1.88 13.61
C ASP A 318 -26.96 -0.88 14.46
N ARG A 319 -27.37 -1.34 15.64
CA ARG A 319 -28.13 -0.54 16.62
C ARG A 319 -27.40 0.71 17.10
N GLU A 320 -26.07 0.78 16.92
CA GLU A 320 -25.24 1.92 17.29
C GLU A 320 -24.90 2.79 16.06
N GLY A 321 -25.52 2.55 14.91
CA GLY A 321 -25.28 3.30 13.68
C GLY A 321 -23.95 2.95 12.99
N ARG A 322 -23.31 1.84 13.35
CA ARG A 322 -22.00 1.44 12.80
C ARG A 322 -22.18 0.59 11.54
N THR A 323 -21.32 0.79 10.54
CA THR A 323 -21.30 0.03 9.27
C THR A 323 -20.42 -1.23 9.34
N GLY A 324 -20.13 -1.72 10.54
CA GLY A 324 -19.23 -2.83 10.81
C GLY A 324 -18.56 -2.72 12.18
N TRP A 325 -17.71 -3.68 12.52
CA TRP A 325 -16.97 -3.71 13.77
C TRP A 325 -15.54 -4.22 13.59
N ARG A 326 -14.69 -3.85 14.55
CA ARG A 326 -13.32 -4.35 14.70
C ARG A 326 -13.08 -4.73 16.15
N LYS A 327 -12.66 -5.96 16.40
CA LYS A 327 -12.45 -6.49 17.75
C LYS A 327 -11.13 -7.23 17.81
N GLN A 328 -10.47 -7.16 18.95
CA GLN A 328 -9.17 -7.78 19.18
C GLN A 328 -9.17 -8.57 20.48
N GLN A 329 -8.38 -9.63 20.52
CA GLN A 329 -8.20 -10.50 21.68
C GLN A 329 -6.73 -10.87 21.82
N THR A 330 -6.21 -10.84 23.06
CA THR A 330 -4.88 -11.38 23.37
C THR A 330 -5.02 -12.89 23.61
N ILE A 331 -4.08 -13.66 23.07
CA ILE A 331 -4.03 -15.12 23.14
C ILE A 331 -2.62 -15.59 23.51
N PRO A 332 -2.46 -16.84 23.98
CA PRO A 332 -1.13 -17.45 24.05
C PRO A 332 -0.43 -17.43 22.69
N ALA A 333 0.90 -17.28 22.70
CA ALA A 333 1.68 -17.21 21.48
C ALA A 333 1.51 -18.50 20.65
N THR A 334 1.03 -18.36 19.42
CA THR A 334 0.88 -19.52 18.52
C THR A 334 0.93 -19.12 17.05
N ASN A 335 1.27 -20.09 16.21
CA ASN A 335 1.10 -20.04 14.75
C ASN A 335 0.34 -21.28 14.22
N ASN A 336 -0.24 -22.09 15.13
CA ASN A 336 -1.02 -23.26 14.78
C ASN A 336 -2.37 -22.83 14.18
N THR A 337 -2.66 -23.29 12.96
CA THR A 337 -3.85 -22.90 12.21
C THR A 337 -5.15 -23.25 12.94
N LYS A 338 -5.24 -24.45 13.55
CA LYS A 338 -6.46 -24.91 14.24
C LYS A 338 -6.75 -24.06 15.47
N VAL A 339 -5.73 -23.79 16.28
CA VAL A 339 -5.84 -22.95 17.48
C VAL A 339 -6.29 -21.53 17.10
N LEU A 340 -5.67 -20.95 16.07
CA LEU A 340 -6.04 -19.63 15.56
C LEU A 340 -7.49 -19.60 15.03
N ILE A 341 -7.94 -20.64 14.32
CA ILE A 341 -9.34 -20.75 13.85
C ILE A 341 -10.30 -20.72 15.04
N THR A 342 -10.01 -21.45 16.11
CA THR A 342 -10.86 -21.49 17.31
C THR A 342 -11.05 -20.09 17.90
N TYR A 343 -9.97 -19.34 18.09
CA TYR A 343 -10.06 -17.97 18.62
C TYR A 343 -10.76 -17.00 17.66
N VAL A 344 -10.46 -17.07 16.36
CA VAL A 344 -11.10 -16.21 15.35
C VAL A 344 -12.61 -16.43 15.31
N LEU A 345 -13.05 -17.70 15.32
CA LEU A 345 -14.47 -18.02 15.30
C LEU A 345 -15.17 -17.67 16.61
N ALA A 346 -14.52 -17.86 17.77
CA ALA A 346 -15.05 -17.44 19.05
C ALA A 346 -15.30 -15.92 19.07
N LEU A 347 -14.28 -15.14 18.71
CA LEU A 347 -14.37 -13.67 18.64
C LEU A 347 -15.42 -13.20 17.63
N PHE A 348 -15.54 -13.88 16.49
CA PHE A 348 -16.59 -13.59 15.52
C PHE A 348 -17.99 -13.88 16.06
N ARG A 349 -18.20 -15.05 16.66
CA ARG A 349 -19.52 -15.48 17.18
C ARG A 349 -20.00 -14.59 18.33
N GLU A 350 -19.09 -14.13 19.19
CA GLU A 350 -19.40 -13.19 20.28
C GLU A 350 -19.98 -11.87 19.77
N HIS A 351 -19.54 -11.41 18.60
CA HIS A 351 -19.92 -10.12 18.02
C HIS A 351 -20.78 -10.22 16.76
N TYR A 352 -21.21 -11.42 16.39
CA TYR A 352 -22.04 -11.64 15.22
C TYR A 352 -23.47 -11.15 15.50
N LEU A 353 -23.97 -10.27 14.62
CA LEU A 353 -25.34 -9.81 14.66
C LEU A 353 -26.18 -10.59 13.66
N ALA A 354 -27.22 -11.27 14.14
CA ALA A 354 -28.15 -11.96 13.26
C ALA A 354 -28.92 -10.93 12.40
N GLY A 355 -29.09 -11.25 11.12
CA GLY A 355 -29.81 -10.40 10.16
C GLY A 355 -28.96 -9.27 9.55
N THR A 356 -27.66 -9.20 9.84
CA THR A 356 -26.73 -8.30 9.12
C THR A 356 -26.01 -9.04 8.00
N ASP A 357 -26.07 -8.49 6.81
CA ASP A 357 -25.34 -8.96 5.64
C ASP A 357 -23.92 -8.42 5.67
N VAL A 358 -22.95 -9.32 5.48
CA VAL A 358 -21.53 -8.98 5.48
C VAL A 358 -21.03 -8.77 4.06
N ARG A 359 -20.22 -7.72 3.86
CA ARG A 359 -19.58 -7.38 2.57
C ARG A 359 -18.05 -7.34 2.65
N GLN A 360 -17.48 -7.15 3.83
CA GLN A 360 -16.03 -7.10 4.02
C GLN A 360 -15.62 -7.93 5.24
N LEU A 361 -14.55 -8.70 5.09
CA LEU A 361 -13.95 -9.47 6.18
C LEU A 361 -12.45 -9.18 6.24
N GLY A 362 -11.90 -9.13 7.44
CA GLY A 362 -10.48 -8.93 7.65
C GLY A 362 -9.99 -9.61 8.92
N LEU A 363 -8.73 -10.01 8.87
CA LEU A 363 -8.01 -10.62 9.98
C LEU A 363 -6.62 -10.02 10.05
N SER A 364 -6.13 -9.79 11.27
CA SER A 364 -4.75 -9.39 11.52
C SER A 364 -4.23 -10.06 12.79
N TYR A 365 -2.98 -10.46 12.74
CA TYR A 365 -2.18 -10.97 13.84
C TYR A 365 -1.15 -9.92 14.23
N GLY A 366 -1.19 -9.46 15.48
CA GLY A 366 -0.27 -8.48 16.04
C GLY A 366 0.48 -9.07 17.25
N LYS A 367 1.24 -8.24 17.97
CA LYS A 367 2.10 -8.69 19.08
C LYS A 367 2.92 -9.92 18.66
N LEU A 368 3.73 -9.74 17.63
CA LEU A 368 4.47 -10.84 17.03
C LEU A 368 5.63 -11.27 17.92
N VAL A 369 5.81 -12.57 18.06
CA VAL A 369 6.92 -13.18 18.77
C VAL A 369 7.81 -13.90 17.76
N TRP A 370 9.10 -13.57 17.77
CA TRP A 370 10.09 -14.02 16.78
C TRP A 370 10.94 -15.17 17.34
N ASN A 371 10.28 -16.13 17.97
CA ASN A 371 10.89 -17.37 18.44
C ASN A 371 10.14 -18.57 17.82
N GLU A 372 10.88 -19.66 17.60
CA GLU A 372 10.33 -20.91 17.05
C GLU A 372 9.95 -21.91 18.14
N SER A 373 10.14 -21.55 19.41
CA SER A 373 9.83 -22.45 20.51
C SER A 373 8.33 -22.78 20.51
N LEU A 374 8.02 -24.06 20.37
CA LEU A 374 6.66 -24.57 20.59
C LEU A 374 6.37 -24.46 22.09
N GLN A 375 5.46 -23.56 22.45
CA GLN A 375 4.91 -23.55 23.80
C GLN A 375 3.89 -24.68 23.90
N LEU A 376 4.27 -25.76 24.58
CA LEU A 376 3.36 -26.86 24.88
C LEU A 376 2.33 -26.41 25.92
N ASP A 377 1.07 -26.77 25.71
CA ASP A 377 0.07 -26.66 26.76
C ASP A 377 0.13 -27.86 27.72
N LEU A 378 -0.31 -27.65 28.96
CA LEU A 378 -0.21 -28.63 30.05
C LEU A 378 -1.24 -29.77 29.94
N PHE A 379 -2.28 -29.60 29.13
CA PHE A 379 -3.47 -30.46 29.09
C PHE A 379 -3.57 -31.32 27.82
N SER A 380 -2.76 -31.03 26.81
CA SER A 380 -2.69 -31.80 25.56
C SER A 380 -1.42 -32.65 25.50
N GLU A 381 -1.50 -33.81 24.87
CA GLU A 381 -0.35 -34.70 24.67
C GLU A 381 0.73 -34.00 23.82
N PRO A 382 1.99 -33.95 24.26
CA PRO A 382 3.08 -33.28 23.53
C PRO A 382 3.27 -33.78 22.11
N GLU A 383 3.15 -35.09 21.88
CA GLU A 383 3.32 -35.74 20.59
C GLU A 383 2.27 -35.29 19.56
N GLU A 384 1.04 -35.09 20.01
CA GLU A 384 -0.04 -34.57 19.16
C GLU A 384 0.26 -33.12 18.74
N GLN A 385 0.69 -32.29 19.68
CA GLN A 385 1.03 -30.89 19.42
C GLN A 385 2.19 -30.76 18.42
N ILE A 386 3.22 -31.61 18.55
CA ILE A 386 4.36 -31.68 17.63
C ILE A 386 3.90 -32.14 16.24
N SER A 387 3.12 -33.21 16.16
CA SER A 387 2.60 -33.75 14.90
C SER A 387 1.73 -32.74 14.15
N GLU A 388 0.88 -31.98 14.85
CA GLU A 388 0.09 -30.92 14.23
C GLU A 388 0.96 -29.77 13.70
N MET A 389 2.01 -29.41 14.41
CA MET A 389 2.95 -28.39 13.97
C MET A 389 3.65 -28.84 12.68
N GLU A 390 4.19 -30.06 12.66
CA GLU A 390 4.85 -30.64 11.48
C GLU A 390 3.89 -30.73 10.28
N LEU A 391 2.64 -31.12 10.50
CA LEU A 391 1.62 -31.15 9.46
C LEU A 391 1.40 -29.76 8.85
N ASN A 392 1.30 -28.70 9.66
CA ASN A 392 1.14 -27.34 9.15
C ASN A 392 2.34 -26.91 8.28
N TYR A 393 3.57 -27.20 8.71
CA TYR A 393 4.78 -26.90 7.93
C TYR A 393 4.85 -27.72 6.62
N LEU A 394 4.42 -28.98 6.65
CA LEU A 394 4.37 -29.82 5.46
C LEU A 394 3.35 -29.29 4.44
N ILE A 395 2.16 -28.90 4.88
CA ILE A 395 1.13 -28.27 4.04
C ILE A 395 1.68 -27.01 3.38
N ASP A 396 2.35 -26.15 4.16
CA ASP A 396 2.94 -24.92 3.65
C ASP A 396 4.03 -25.20 2.60
N LYS A 397 4.89 -26.20 2.84
CA LYS A 397 5.95 -26.63 1.91
C LYS A 397 5.38 -27.13 0.58
N ILE A 398 4.31 -27.92 0.62
CA ILE A 398 3.61 -28.39 -0.58
C ILE A 398 3.05 -27.20 -1.36
N ARG A 399 2.35 -26.29 -0.69
CA ARG A 399 1.75 -25.10 -1.33
C ARG A 399 2.79 -24.12 -1.88
N GLN A 400 3.94 -24.00 -1.24
CA GLN A 400 5.03 -23.17 -1.75
C GLN A 400 5.59 -23.71 -3.07
N LYS A 401 5.67 -25.04 -3.20
CA LYS A 401 6.22 -25.70 -4.40
C LYS A 401 5.22 -25.81 -5.54
N PHE A 402 3.98 -26.18 -5.24
CA PHE A 402 2.97 -26.55 -6.24
C PHE A 402 1.80 -25.55 -6.35
N GLY A 403 1.82 -24.49 -5.55
CA GLY A 403 0.75 -23.49 -5.49
C GLY A 403 -0.36 -23.86 -4.49
N PHE A 404 -1.19 -22.86 -4.15
CA PHE A 404 -2.22 -23.00 -3.12
C PHE A 404 -3.27 -24.08 -3.44
N GLN A 405 -3.62 -24.24 -4.72
CA GLN A 405 -4.65 -25.22 -5.14
C GLN A 405 -4.18 -26.67 -5.06
N ALA A 406 -2.88 -26.94 -4.89
CA ALA A 406 -2.34 -28.29 -4.78
C ALA A 406 -2.86 -29.04 -3.54
N LEU A 407 -3.20 -28.30 -2.47
CA LEU A 407 -3.76 -28.87 -1.26
C LEU A 407 -4.73 -27.87 -0.61
N ILE A 408 -6.02 -28.17 -0.67
CA ILE A 408 -7.10 -27.35 -0.12
C ILE A 408 -7.96 -28.14 0.85
N HIS A 409 -8.58 -27.46 1.81
CA HIS A 409 -9.62 -28.07 2.62
C HIS A 409 -10.85 -28.36 1.75
N ALA A 410 -11.49 -29.51 1.94
CA ALA A 410 -12.74 -29.86 1.25
C ALA A 410 -13.84 -28.80 1.46
N SER A 411 -13.84 -28.13 2.61
CA SER A 411 -14.76 -27.02 2.90
C SER A 411 -14.61 -25.84 1.96
N SER A 412 -13.44 -25.63 1.34
CA SER A 412 -13.22 -24.58 0.34
C SER A 412 -13.86 -24.87 -1.02
N LEU A 413 -14.52 -26.02 -1.18
CA LEU A 413 -15.39 -26.35 -2.32
C LEU A 413 -16.88 -26.05 -2.03
N LEU A 414 -17.23 -25.69 -0.79
CA LEU A 414 -18.61 -25.38 -0.42
C LEU A 414 -19.05 -24.02 -0.95
N GLU A 415 -20.36 -23.84 -1.09
CA GLU A 415 -20.95 -22.57 -1.49
C GLU A 415 -20.56 -21.45 -0.50
N GLY A 416 -20.02 -20.35 -1.01
CA GLY A 416 -19.54 -19.21 -0.22
C GLY A 416 -18.05 -19.22 0.07
N ALA A 417 -17.34 -20.32 -0.19
CA ALA A 417 -15.87 -20.35 -0.13
C ALA A 417 -15.24 -19.36 -1.13
N THR A 418 -14.07 -18.83 -0.80
CA THR A 418 -13.36 -17.85 -1.63
C THR A 418 -11.92 -18.25 -1.95
N ALA A 419 -11.34 -19.19 -1.21
CA ALA A 419 -9.92 -19.53 -1.27
C ALA A 419 -9.42 -19.89 -2.68
N ILE A 420 -10.17 -20.72 -3.42
CA ILE A 420 -9.77 -21.18 -4.76
C ILE A 420 -9.70 -20.00 -5.73
N HIS A 421 -10.78 -19.22 -5.84
CA HIS A 421 -10.81 -18.03 -6.71
C HIS A 421 -9.71 -17.02 -6.33
N ARG A 422 -9.47 -16.84 -5.03
CA ARG A 422 -8.45 -15.90 -4.53
C ARG A 422 -7.02 -16.32 -4.82
N SER A 423 -6.75 -17.62 -4.96
CA SER A 423 -5.39 -18.12 -5.18
C SER A 423 -4.74 -17.60 -6.46
N GLY A 424 -5.53 -17.21 -7.47
CA GLY A 424 -5.05 -16.59 -8.71
C GLY A 424 -4.93 -15.06 -8.66
N LEU A 425 -5.24 -14.43 -7.53
CA LEU A 425 -5.21 -12.97 -7.37
C LEU A 425 -3.88 -12.51 -6.77
N VAL A 426 -3.40 -11.34 -7.19
CA VAL A 426 -2.24 -10.66 -6.64
C VAL A 426 -2.69 -9.29 -6.12
N GLY A 427 -2.43 -9.02 -4.84
CA GLY A 427 -2.95 -7.82 -4.17
C GLY A 427 -4.48 -7.74 -4.12
N GLY A 428 -5.19 -8.87 -4.27
CA GLY A 428 -6.66 -8.92 -4.35
C GLY A 428 -7.25 -8.63 -5.74
N HIS A 429 -6.41 -8.54 -6.77
CA HIS A 429 -6.82 -8.30 -8.16
C HIS A 429 -6.26 -9.36 -9.11
N ALA A 430 -6.80 -9.46 -10.33
CA ALA A 430 -6.36 -10.48 -11.28
C ALA A 430 -4.85 -10.38 -11.55
N GLY A 431 -4.16 -11.53 -11.43
CA GLY A 431 -2.72 -11.61 -11.71
C GLY A 431 -2.38 -11.44 -13.19
N GLY A 432 -3.34 -11.70 -14.09
CA GLY A 432 -3.15 -11.73 -15.54
C GLY A 432 -2.78 -13.10 -16.10
N ASN A 433 -2.75 -14.16 -15.27
CA ASN A 433 -2.45 -15.53 -15.70
C ASN A 433 -3.72 -16.33 -16.07
N VAL A 434 -4.89 -15.71 -16.00
CA VAL A 434 -6.18 -16.36 -16.31
C VAL A 434 -6.23 -16.58 -17.83
N GLY A 435 -6.07 -17.84 -18.27
CA GLY A 435 -6.04 -18.23 -19.70
C GLY A 435 -4.70 -18.78 -20.22
N LEU A 436 -3.65 -18.88 -19.39
CA LEU A 436 -2.36 -19.48 -19.78
C LEU A 436 -2.16 -20.93 -19.26
N GLY A 437 -3.21 -21.53 -18.72
CA GLY A 437 -3.27 -22.95 -18.36
C GLY A 437 -4.38 -23.63 -19.12
N GLY A 438 -4.08 -24.04 -20.35
CA GLY A 438 -4.76 -25.10 -21.07
C GLY A 438 -3.85 -26.32 -21.10
#